data_AF-A0A1V6INB5-F1
#
_entry.id   AF-A0A1V6INB5-F1
#
_cell.length_a   1.000
_cell.length_b   1.000
_cell.length_c   1.000
_cell.angle_alpha   90.00
_cell.angle_beta   90.00
_cell.angle_gamma   90.00
#
_symmetry.space_group_name_H-M   'P 1'
#
loop_
_entity.id
_entity.type
_entity.pdbx_description
1 polymer ?
#
loop_
_entity_poly.entity_id
_entity_poly.type
_entity_poly.pdbx_seq_one_letter_code
_entity_poly.pdbx_strand_id
1 'polypeptide(L)'
;MGQLSCGAIVPDNWKGLKWVYDMAFAPTGLTQKLIEELIGFQNQHDFVTLYKSYSWRNDTYENGFPDILSLEELLLECDRNGGISLQAVRQVAQWGKLRNPARIEGKAIVLPQRTLHETGTISSHALAFNPIEPIRLLESNIDKGIGPTYFSKVLRFALPREYGAIDTRCVRVFGEGDHLSQQHRWLNLRARNDGYGWYISKTQKAWPSSYGMWVNILRFFSQQLSANCPHPPAFIQSGLRLQNEWACADVEMALFTYASQFTT
;
A
#
# COMPACT_ATOMS: atom_id res chain seq x y z
N MET A 1 -12.73 12.68 -20.39
CA MET A 1 -11.31 12.86 -20.07
C MET A 1 -11.19 14.13 -19.23
N GLY A 2 -11.17 13.99 -17.90
CA GLY A 2 -10.91 15.12 -17.01
C GLY A 2 -9.46 15.02 -16.55
N GLN A 3 -8.67 16.07 -16.73
CA GLN A 3 -7.29 16.13 -16.23
C GLN A 3 -7.30 16.01 -14.70
N LEU A 4 -6.56 15.03 -14.19
CA LEU A 4 -6.19 14.95 -12.79
C LEU A 4 -5.08 15.97 -12.58
N SER A 5 -5.33 17.06 -11.85
CA SER A 5 -4.27 17.98 -11.44
C SER A 5 -4.34 18.29 -9.95
N CYS A 6 -3.20 18.16 -9.28
CA CYS A 6 -2.92 18.88 -8.05
C CYS A 6 -2.59 20.32 -8.53
N GLY A 7 -3.44 21.30 -8.20
CA GLY A 7 -3.44 22.65 -8.79
C GLY A 7 -2.22 23.53 -8.49
N ALA A 8 -1.03 23.12 -8.97
CA ALA A 8 0.22 23.88 -8.83
C ALA A 8 1.01 23.89 -10.14
N ILE A 9 1.62 25.03 -10.44
CA ILE A 9 2.47 25.29 -11.61
C ILE A 9 3.85 24.69 -11.34
N VAL A 10 4.29 23.75 -12.18
CA VAL A 10 5.60 23.09 -12.10
C VAL A 10 6.69 24.04 -12.64
N PRO A 11 7.74 24.37 -11.87
CA PRO A 11 8.87 25.15 -12.38
C PRO A 11 9.76 24.33 -13.32
N ASP A 12 10.22 24.95 -14.43
CA ASP A 12 10.98 24.34 -15.53
C ASP A 12 12.38 23.77 -15.16
N ASN A 13 12.86 23.95 -13.93
CA ASN A 13 14.24 23.64 -13.54
C ASN A 13 14.49 22.19 -13.06
N TRP A 14 13.57 21.25 -13.29
CA TRP A 14 13.67 19.86 -12.80
C TRP A 14 14.01 18.82 -13.90
N LYS A 15 14.28 19.26 -15.13
CA LYS A 15 14.73 18.37 -16.21
C LYS A 15 16.20 17.99 -16.00
N GLY A 16 16.47 16.77 -15.53
CA GLY A 16 17.82 16.18 -15.61
C GLY A 16 18.42 15.58 -14.34
N LEU A 17 17.71 15.55 -13.20
CA LEU A 17 18.17 14.81 -12.03
C LEU A 17 17.91 13.31 -12.22
N LYS A 18 18.99 12.55 -12.38
CA LYS A 18 19.01 11.08 -12.41
C LYS A 18 18.27 10.56 -11.17
N TRP A 19 17.20 9.81 -11.37
CA TRP A 19 16.42 9.15 -10.32
C TRP A 19 17.36 8.38 -9.39
N VAL A 20 17.50 8.84 -8.14
CA VAL A 20 18.16 8.06 -7.10
C VAL A 20 17.03 7.26 -6.45
N TYR A 21 17.02 5.96 -6.73
CA TYR A 21 16.09 5.02 -6.16
C TYR A 21 16.73 4.36 -4.94
N ASP A 22 15.97 4.25 -3.86
CA ASP A 22 16.38 3.50 -2.67
C ASP A 22 15.71 2.12 -2.60
N MET A 23 16.38 1.19 -1.92
CA MET A 23 15.78 -0.10 -1.59
C MET A 23 14.80 0.07 -0.43
N ALA A 24 13.87 -0.88 -0.29
CA ALA A 24 12.95 -0.85 0.84
C ALA A 24 13.74 -0.94 2.15
N PHE A 25 13.32 -0.22 3.20
CA PHE A 25 14.02 -0.28 4.49
C PHE A 25 14.06 -1.71 5.06
N ALA A 26 15.10 -2.02 5.84
CA ALA A 26 15.23 -3.32 6.50
C ALA A 26 13.99 -3.64 7.36
N PRO A 27 13.45 -4.87 7.30
CA PRO A 27 12.35 -5.26 8.18
C PRO A 27 12.82 -5.29 9.64
N THR A 28 11.96 -4.84 10.54
CA THR A 28 12.21 -4.80 11.98
C THR A 28 11.05 -5.42 12.75
N GLY A 29 11.32 -5.90 13.98
CA GLY A 29 10.28 -6.42 14.88
C GLY A 29 9.70 -7.80 14.52
N LEU A 30 10.21 -8.46 13.48
CA LEU A 30 9.81 -9.84 13.15
C LEU A 30 10.44 -10.83 14.13
N THR A 31 9.63 -11.71 14.71
CA THR A 31 10.13 -12.79 15.57
C THR A 31 10.74 -13.92 14.74
N GLN A 32 11.65 -14.70 15.31
CA GLN A 32 12.26 -15.85 14.63
C GLN A 32 11.20 -16.83 14.10
N LYS A 33 10.18 -17.14 14.92
CA LYS A 33 9.06 -17.98 14.52
C LYS A 33 8.33 -17.42 13.29
N LEU A 34 8.03 -16.12 13.30
CA LEU A 34 7.37 -15.49 12.16
C LEU A 34 8.26 -15.54 10.92
N ILE A 35 9.56 -15.27 11.03
CA ILE A 35 10.50 -15.36 9.90
C ILE A 35 10.48 -16.76 9.28
N GLU A 36 10.50 -17.82 10.09
CA GLU A 36 10.39 -19.21 9.60
C GLU A 36 9.07 -19.48 8.87
N GLU A 37 7.95 -18.97 9.39
CA GLU A 37 6.65 -19.06 8.73
C GLU A 37 6.64 -18.33 7.38
N LEU A 38 7.23 -17.14 7.30
CA LEU A 38 7.32 -16.35 6.06
C LEU A 38 8.21 -17.02 5.01
N ILE A 39 9.36 -17.58 5.42
CA ILE A 39 10.24 -18.36 4.52
C ILE A 39 9.51 -19.60 4.02
N GLY A 40 8.81 -20.32 4.91
CA GLY A 40 7.98 -21.46 4.53
C GLY A 40 6.92 -21.09 3.49
N PHE A 41 6.22 -19.97 3.70
CA PHE A 41 5.24 -19.44 2.76
C PHE A 41 5.87 -19.09 1.40
N GLN A 42 7.01 -18.37 1.41
CA GLN A 42 7.74 -18.02 0.18
C GLN A 42 8.11 -19.27 -0.64
N ASN A 43 8.59 -20.32 0.02
CA ASN A 43 9.04 -21.53 -0.67
C ASN A 43 7.89 -22.38 -1.23
N GLN A 44 6.67 -22.20 -0.72
CA GLN A 44 5.49 -22.96 -1.14
C GLN A 44 4.67 -22.26 -2.22
N HIS A 45 4.93 -20.98 -2.49
CA HIS A 45 4.09 -20.17 -3.36
C HIS A 45 4.90 -19.44 -4.42
N ASP A 46 4.41 -19.49 -5.65
CA ASP A 46 4.95 -18.72 -6.76
C ASP A 46 4.40 -17.28 -6.72
N PHE A 47 5.21 -16.37 -6.19
CA PHE A 47 4.87 -14.95 -6.10
C PHE A 47 4.69 -14.29 -7.48
N VAL A 48 5.41 -14.72 -8.51
CA VAL A 48 5.25 -14.20 -9.87
C VAL A 48 3.86 -14.54 -10.39
N THR A 49 3.44 -15.79 -10.21
CA THR A 49 2.09 -16.23 -10.60
C THR A 49 1.00 -15.52 -9.78
N LEU A 50 1.18 -15.39 -8.45
CA LEU A 50 0.24 -14.66 -7.58
C LEU A 50 0.10 -13.19 -7.98
N TYR A 51 1.21 -12.51 -8.28
CA TYR A 51 1.21 -11.11 -8.73
C TYR A 51 0.51 -10.96 -10.09
N LYS A 52 0.85 -11.80 -11.08
CA LYS A 52 0.20 -11.77 -12.40
C LYS A 52 -1.29 -12.08 -12.34
N SER A 53 -1.71 -12.89 -11.37
CA SER A 53 -3.12 -13.25 -11.17
C SER A 53 -3.90 -12.19 -10.39
N TYR A 54 -3.26 -11.09 -9.96
CA TYR A 54 -3.98 -9.99 -9.35
C TYR A 54 -4.99 -9.39 -10.32
N SER A 55 -6.23 -9.25 -9.84
CA SER A 55 -7.30 -8.64 -10.62
C SER A 55 -8.18 -7.76 -9.73
N TRP A 56 -8.24 -6.48 -10.08
CA TRP A 56 -9.16 -5.52 -9.48
C TRP A 56 -9.68 -4.53 -10.52
N ARG A 57 -10.92 -4.74 -10.98
CA ARG A 57 -11.54 -3.92 -12.04
C ARG A 57 -10.66 -3.89 -13.30
N ASN A 58 -10.17 -2.71 -13.68
CA ASN A 58 -9.32 -2.50 -14.85
C ASN A 58 -7.85 -2.82 -14.56
N ASP A 59 -7.46 -2.94 -13.29
CA ASP A 59 -6.12 -3.32 -12.88
C ASP A 59 -5.96 -4.83 -12.92
N THR A 60 -5.55 -5.31 -14.09
CA THR A 60 -5.03 -6.66 -14.30
C THR A 60 -3.62 -6.59 -14.85
N TYR A 61 -2.90 -7.70 -14.78
CA TYR A 61 -1.55 -7.79 -15.31
C TYR A 61 -1.50 -7.51 -16.82
N GLU A 62 -2.46 -8.05 -17.56
CA GLU A 62 -2.58 -7.91 -19.01
C GLU A 62 -2.82 -6.46 -19.43
N ASN A 63 -3.59 -5.72 -18.63
CA ASN A 63 -3.84 -4.29 -18.84
C ASN A 63 -2.69 -3.41 -18.33
N GLY A 64 -1.73 -3.98 -17.60
CA GLY A 64 -0.60 -3.27 -17.03
C GLY A 64 -0.96 -2.38 -15.82
N PHE A 65 -2.03 -2.70 -15.09
CA PHE A 65 -2.50 -1.97 -13.90
C PHE A 65 -2.64 -0.44 -14.07
N PRO A 66 -3.46 0.04 -15.04
CA PRO A 66 -3.47 1.44 -15.44
C PRO A 66 -4.04 2.39 -14.38
N ASP A 67 -5.01 1.97 -13.55
CA ASP A 67 -5.58 2.85 -12.52
C ASP A 67 -4.63 2.91 -11.31
N ILE A 68 -3.95 1.80 -10.98
CA ILE A 68 -2.87 1.77 -9.99
C ILE A 68 -1.74 2.71 -10.40
N LEU A 69 -1.26 2.60 -11.64
CA LEU A 69 -0.20 3.47 -12.17
C LEU A 69 -0.58 4.95 -12.01
N SER A 70 -1.79 5.31 -12.46
CA SER A 70 -2.29 6.68 -12.38
C SER A 70 -2.38 7.21 -10.94
N LEU A 71 -2.78 6.37 -9.98
CA LEU A 71 -2.86 6.75 -8.57
C LEU A 71 -1.48 6.89 -7.92
N GLU A 72 -0.53 6.02 -8.26
CA GLU A 72 0.84 6.13 -7.77
C GLU A 72 1.51 7.42 -8.27
N GLU A 73 1.36 7.74 -9.56
CA GLU A 73 1.85 9.01 -10.13
C GLU A 73 1.20 10.23 -9.46
N LEU A 74 -0.12 10.20 -9.28
CA LEU A 74 -0.86 11.27 -8.63
C LEU A 74 -0.37 11.52 -7.19
N LEU A 75 -0.27 10.47 -6.36
CA LEU A 75 0.06 10.65 -4.95
C LEU A 75 1.54 10.99 -4.75
N LEU A 76 2.44 10.49 -5.58
CA LEU A 76 3.85 10.91 -5.62
C LEU A 76 3.94 12.42 -5.91
N GLU A 77 3.24 12.89 -6.94
CA GLU A 77 3.25 14.31 -7.31
C GLU A 77 2.64 15.20 -6.23
N CYS A 78 1.53 14.77 -5.60
CA CYS A 78 0.91 15.55 -4.54
C CYS A 78 1.81 15.59 -3.28
N ASP A 79 2.41 14.48 -2.82
CA ASP A 79 3.37 14.52 -1.69
C ASP A 79 4.55 15.46 -1.97
N ARG A 80 5.03 15.55 -3.21
CA ARG A 80 6.18 16.39 -3.55
C ARG A 80 5.89 17.89 -3.61
N ASN A 81 4.70 18.30 -4.04
CA ASN A 81 4.43 19.69 -4.40
C ASN A 81 3.44 20.43 -3.49
N GLY A 82 2.59 19.71 -2.74
CA GLY A 82 1.57 20.36 -1.91
C GLY A 82 1.02 19.53 -0.75
N GLY A 83 1.48 18.30 -0.60
CA GLY A 83 0.90 17.30 0.30
C GLY A 83 -0.26 16.54 -0.34
N ILE A 84 -0.59 15.39 0.23
CA ILE A 84 -1.70 14.56 -0.23
C ILE A 84 -3.00 15.23 0.20
N SER A 85 -3.84 15.56 -0.79
CA SER A 85 -5.12 16.22 -0.56
C SER A 85 -6.23 15.25 -0.18
N LEU A 86 -7.28 15.75 0.48
CA LEU A 86 -8.51 14.98 0.72
C LEU A 86 -9.13 14.49 -0.59
N GLN A 87 -8.98 15.25 -1.67
CA GLN A 87 -9.48 14.85 -2.99
C GLN A 87 -8.70 13.66 -3.56
N ALA A 88 -7.37 13.60 -3.38
CA ALA A 88 -6.58 12.43 -3.75
C ALA A 88 -7.01 11.19 -2.93
N VAL A 89 -7.29 11.35 -1.64
CA VAL A 89 -7.85 10.26 -0.81
C VAL A 89 -9.20 9.77 -1.35
N ARG A 90 -10.08 10.67 -1.79
CA ARG A 90 -11.37 10.29 -2.40
C ARG A 90 -11.20 9.49 -3.68
N GLN A 91 -10.19 9.80 -4.49
CA GLN A 91 -9.87 9.03 -5.71
C GLN A 91 -9.39 7.62 -5.36
N VAL A 92 -8.49 7.48 -4.37
CA VAL A 92 -8.08 6.17 -3.83
C VAL A 92 -9.28 5.38 -3.31
N ALA A 93 -10.19 6.05 -2.59
CA ALA A 93 -11.40 5.42 -2.08
C ALA A 93 -12.37 4.98 -3.19
N GLN A 94 -12.49 5.77 -4.26
CA GLN A 94 -13.30 5.45 -5.44
C GLN A 94 -12.74 4.23 -6.19
N TRP A 95 -11.43 4.17 -6.39
CA TRP A 95 -10.73 2.99 -6.92
C TRP A 95 -11.01 1.75 -6.06
N GLY A 96 -10.86 1.88 -4.74
CA GLY A 96 -11.09 0.81 -3.77
C GLY A 96 -12.56 0.46 -3.53
N LYS A 97 -13.51 0.86 -4.40
CA LYS A 97 -14.97 0.58 -4.29
C LYS A 97 -15.61 1.06 -2.97
N LEU A 98 -15.09 2.11 -2.31
CA LEU A 98 -15.80 2.64 -1.14
C LEU A 98 -17.20 3.11 -1.57
N ARG A 99 -18.24 2.68 -0.84
CA ARG A 99 -19.64 2.92 -1.23
C ARG A 99 -19.99 4.40 -1.41
N ASN A 100 -19.42 5.28 -0.60
CA ASN A 100 -19.68 6.72 -0.68
C ASN A 100 -18.42 7.54 -0.38
N PRO A 101 -17.50 7.70 -1.36
CA PRO A 101 -16.28 8.49 -1.18
C PRO A 101 -16.55 9.98 -0.91
N ALA A 102 -17.70 10.50 -1.30
CA ALA A 102 -18.07 11.89 -1.05
C ALA A 102 -18.29 12.20 0.45
N ARG A 103 -18.54 11.18 1.28
CA ARG A 103 -18.67 11.31 2.75
C ARG A 103 -17.34 11.35 3.51
N ILE A 104 -16.21 11.32 2.80
CA ILE A 104 -14.91 11.48 3.45
C ILE A 104 -14.74 12.96 3.82
N GLU A 105 -14.63 13.22 5.12
CA GLU A 105 -14.49 14.56 5.72
C GLU A 105 -13.13 14.65 6.41
N GLY A 106 -12.49 15.81 6.34
CA GLY A 106 -11.17 16.07 6.92
C GLY A 106 -10.57 17.38 6.43
N LYS A 107 -9.30 17.60 6.77
CA LYS A 107 -8.52 18.76 6.29
C LYS A 107 -8.30 18.67 4.78
N ALA A 108 -8.19 19.83 4.11
CA ALA A 108 -7.94 19.89 2.67
C ALA A 108 -6.65 19.14 2.26
N ILE A 109 -5.60 19.25 3.06
CA ILE A 109 -4.36 18.48 2.98
C ILE A 109 -4.31 17.53 4.18
N VAL A 110 -4.25 16.23 3.91
CA VAL A 110 -4.31 15.16 4.93
C VAL A 110 -2.94 14.61 5.31
N LEU A 111 -1.97 14.73 4.41
CA LEU A 111 -0.55 14.51 4.69
C LEU A 111 0.23 15.70 4.13
N PRO A 112 1.01 16.42 4.94
CA PRO A 112 1.85 17.52 4.47
C PRO A 112 2.83 17.08 3.38
N GLN A 113 3.31 18.04 2.59
CA GLN A 113 4.33 17.77 1.58
C GLN A 113 5.59 17.14 2.19
N ARG A 114 6.26 16.29 1.44
CA ARG A 114 7.51 15.61 1.82
C ARG A 114 7.40 14.83 3.13
N THR A 115 6.20 14.33 3.43
CA THR A 115 6.03 13.40 4.56
C THR A 115 6.58 12.03 4.19
N LEU A 116 6.49 11.66 2.91
CA LEU A 116 6.89 10.33 2.44
C LEU A 116 8.23 10.34 1.71
N HIS A 117 8.57 11.43 1.02
CA HIS A 117 9.83 11.56 0.28
C HIS A 117 10.65 12.74 0.78
N GLU A 118 11.97 12.55 0.95
CA GLU A 118 12.90 13.64 1.27
C GLU A 118 13.22 14.48 0.03
N THR A 119 13.64 13.82 -1.05
CA THR A 119 14.01 14.46 -2.32
C THR A 119 13.74 13.51 -3.47
N GLY A 120 13.07 13.99 -4.53
CA GLY A 120 12.74 13.16 -5.69
C GLY A 120 11.87 11.96 -5.30
N THR A 121 12.36 10.75 -5.58
CA THR A 121 11.73 9.46 -5.24
C THR A 121 12.34 8.78 -4.02
N ILE A 122 13.29 9.43 -3.34
CA ILE A 122 13.96 8.87 -2.15
C ILE A 122 12.99 8.91 -0.98
N SER A 123 12.78 7.75 -0.35
CA SER A 123 11.93 7.59 0.82
C SER A 123 12.49 8.38 2.00
N SER A 124 11.62 8.97 2.81
CA SER A 124 12.07 9.64 4.03
C SER A 124 12.68 8.63 5.02
N HIS A 125 13.92 8.87 5.46
CA HIS A 125 14.65 7.98 6.38
C HIS A 125 13.96 7.83 7.73
N ALA A 126 13.14 8.81 8.14
CA ALA A 126 12.32 8.72 9.34
C ALA A 126 11.36 7.51 9.32
N LEU A 127 10.93 7.08 8.13
CA LEU A 127 10.01 5.94 7.94
C LEU A 127 10.68 4.58 8.15
N ALA A 128 12.02 4.52 8.19
CA ALA A 128 12.74 3.32 8.61
C ALA A 128 12.43 3.00 10.09
N PHE A 129 12.35 4.04 10.93
CA PHE A 129 12.19 3.92 12.38
C PHE A 129 10.73 4.04 12.83
N ASN A 130 9.91 4.80 12.11
CA ASN A 130 8.51 5.01 12.44
C ASN A 130 7.59 4.89 11.20
N PRO A 131 7.41 3.67 10.65
CA PRO A 131 6.57 3.44 9.47
C PRO A 131 5.07 3.68 9.74
N ILE A 132 4.65 3.86 10.99
CA ILE A 132 3.23 4.11 11.33
C ILE A 132 2.89 5.60 11.40
N GLU A 133 3.87 6.49 11.38
CA GLU A 133 3.64 7.94 11.52
C GLU A 133 2.68 8.48 10.45
N PRO A 134 2.81 8.12 9.16
CA PRO A 134 1.88 8.62 8.15
C PRO A 134 0.43 8.15 8.37
N ILE A 135 0.21 6.96 8.96
CA ILE A 135 -1.13 6.53 9.35
C ILE A 135 -1.68 7.43 10.46
N ARG A 136 -0.88 7.73 11.49
CA ARG A 136 -1.32 8.61 12.60
C ARG A 136 -1.67 10.01 12.10
N LEU A 137 -0.89 10.54 11.15
CA LEU A 137 -1.18 11.82 10.52
C LEU A 137 -2.49 11.77 9.72
N LEU A 138 -2.70 10.74 8.90
CA LEU A 138 -3.96 10.53 8.19
C LEU A 138 -5.15 10.45 9.15
N GLU A 139 -5.02 9.70 10.25
CA GLU A 139 -6.07 9.58 11.28
C GLU A 139 -6.38 10.91 11.97
N SER A 140 -5.37 11.73 12.22
CA SER A 140 -5.54 13.04 12.84
C SER A 140 -6.15 14.09 11.92
N ASN A 141 -6.07 13.89 10.60
CA ASN A 141 -6.50 14.86 9.60
C ASN A 141 -7.76 14.45 8.83
N ILE A 142 -8.25 13.22 9.01
CA ILE A 142 -9.46 12.69 8.35
C ILE A 142 -10.46 12.25 9.41
N ASP A 143 -11.51 13.04 9.57
CA ASP A 143 -12.49 12.91 10.65
C ASP A 143 -13.44 11.72 10.42
N LYS A 144 -13.87 11.50 9.18
CA LYS A 144 -14.91 10.50 8.86
C LYS A 144 -14.76 9.88 7.47
N GLY A 145 -15.49 8.79 7.27
CA GLY A 145 -15.72 8.20 5.95
C GLY A 145 -14.73 7.10 5.54
N ILE A 146 -13.58 6.97 6.22
CA ILE A 146 -12.63 5.88 5.96
C ILE A 146 -12.10 5.22 7.23
N GLY A 147 -11.57 4.00 7.02
CA GLY A 147 -10.96 3.16 8.03
C GLY A 147 -9.59 2.62 7.62
N PRO A 148 -9.04 1.67 8.38
CA PRO A 148 -7.68 1.12 8.24
C PRO A 148 -7.31 0.69 6.83
N THR A 149 -8.23 0.02 6.12
CA THR A 149 -8.02 -0.42 4.74
C THR A 149 -7.78 0.75 3.78
N TYR A 150 -8.48 1.87 3.94
CA TYR A 150 -8.30 3.01 3.04
C TYR A 150 -7.13 3.90 3.46
N PHE A 151 -6.84 4.02 4.76
CA PHE A 151 -5.61 4.68 5.20
C PHE A 151 -4.36 3.97 4.65
N SER A 152 -4.33 2.64 4.72
CA SER A 152 -3.22 1.87 4.15
C SER A 152 -3.18 1.91 2.62
N LYS A 153 -4.34 1.94 1.93
CA LYS A 153 -4.38 2.16 0.47
C LYS A 153 -3.77 3.50 0.07
N VAL A 154 -4.04 4.58 0.81
CA VAL A 154 -3.42 5.90 0.54
C VAL A 154 -1.90 5.79 0.58
N LEU A 155 -1.32 5.17 1.61
CA LEU A 155 0.13 5.01 1.70
C LEU A 155 0.70 4.06 0.64
N ARG A 156 -0.02 2.97 0.34
CA ARG A 156 0.33 2.02 -0.74
C ARG A 156 0.45 2.69 -2.11
N PHE A 157 -0.38 3.67 -2.40
CA PHE A 157 -0.26 4.45 -3.63
C PHE A 157 0.80 5.54 -3.53
N ALA A 158 0.93 6.17 -2.37
CA ALA A 158 1.84 7.30 -2.22
C ALA A 158 3.33 6.92 -2.15
N LEU A 159 3.67 5.77 -1.56
CA LEU A 159 5.03 5.26 -1.48
C LEU A 159 5.01 3.72 -1.61
N PRO A 160 4.78 3.19 -2.82
CA PRO A 160 4.57 1.75 -3.07
C PRO A 160 5.81 0.89 -2.76
N ARG A 161 7.01 1.50 -2.75
CA ARG A 161 8.25 0.84 -2.35
C ARG A 161 8.21 0.35 -0.90
N GLU A 162 7.62 1.15 -0.02
CA GLU A 162 7.59 0.92 1.44
C GLU A 162 6.27 0.37 1.95
N TYR A 163 5.15 0.71 1.30
CA TYR A 163 3.83 0.40 1.82
C TYR A 163 3.03 -0.51 0.88
N GLY A 164 2.32 -1.45 1.48
CA GLY A 164 1.20 -2.15 0.88
C GLY A 164 -0.10 -1.86 1.63
N ALA A 165 -1.23 -2.07 0.97
CA ALA A 165 -2.55 -1.95 1.58
C ALA A 165 -2.80 -3.11 2.55
N ILE A 166 -3.63 -2.91 3.57
CA ILE A 166 -4.14 -4.00 4.40
C ILE A 166 -5.66 -4.13 4.21
N ASP A 167 -6.04 -4.99 3.27
CA ASP A 167 -7.44 -5.29 3.01
C ASP A 167 -8.01 -6.28 4.04
N THR A 168 -9.33 -6.23 4.22
CA THR A 168 -10.06 -7.20 5.04
C THR A 168 -9.77 -8.63 4.64
N ARG A 169 -9.59 -8.94 3.35
CA ARG A 169 -9.21 -10.29 2.90
C ARG A 169 -7.85 -10.72 3.47
N CYS A 170 -6.86 -9.84 3.43
CA CYS A 170 -5.55 -10.10 4.02
C CYS A 170 -5.65 -10.32 5.52
N VAL A 171 -6.45 -9.52 6.24
CA VAL A 171 -6.64 -9.72 7.69
C VAL A 171 -7.39 -11.01 8.02
N ARG A 172 -8.37 -11.41 7.19
CA ARG A 172 -9.09 -12.68 7.36
C ARG A 172 -8.17 -13.89 7.25
N VAL A 173 -7.18 -13.84 6.36
CA VAL A 173 -6.27 -14.95 6.06
C VAL A 173 -4.99 -14.94 6.89
N PHE A 174 -4.38 -13.77 7.09
CA PHE A 174 -3.08 -13.60 7.77
C PHE A 174 -3.17 -13.01 9.19
N GLY A 175 -4.35 -12.56 9.60
CA GLY A 175 -4.56 -12.00 10.94
C GLY A 175 -5.07 -13.01 11.96
N GLU A 176 -5.68 -12.51 13.04
CA GLU A 176 -6.53 -13.34 13.91
C GLU A 176 -7.72 -13.92 13.15
N GLY A 177 -8.03 -13.32 12.00
CA GLY A 177 -8.90 -13.88 10.99
C GLY A 177 -10.35 -14.05 11.40
N ASP A 178 -11.07 -14.77 10.55
CA ASP A 178 -12.29 -15.48 10.92
C ASP A 178 -12.06 -16.99 10.75
N HIS A 179 -12.84 -17.80 11.45
CA HIS A 179 -12.64 -19.25 11.52
C HIS A 179 -12.80 -19.98 10.18
N LEU A 180 -13.38 -19.34 9.16
CA LEU A 180 -13.59 -19.96 7.84
C LEU A 180 -12.43 -19.68 6.88
N SER A 181 -11.76 -18.54 7.02
CA SER A 181 -10.75 -18.10 6.06
C SER A 181 -9.32 -18.11 6.59
N GLN A 182 -9.12 -18.12 7.91
CA GLN A 182 -7.79 -18.03 8.50
C GLN A 182 -6.89 -19.20 8.03
N GLN A 183 -5.76 -18.87 7.43
CA GLN A 183 -4.70 -19.84 7.07
C GLN A 183 -3.43 -19.60 7.89
N HIS A 184 -3.19 -18.35 8.28
CA HIS A 184 -1.99 -17.90 9.00
C HIS A 184 -2.38 -16.94 10.11
N ARG A 185 -1.46 -16.72 11.07
CA ARG A 185 -1.66 -15.77 12.18
C ARG A 185 -0.45 -14.85 12.35
N TRP A 186 -0.06 -14.20 11.27
CA TRP A 186 1.08 -13.26 11.24
C TRP A 186 0.75 -11.93 11.94
N LEU A 187 -0.53 -11.53 11.97
CA LEU A 187 -0.97 -10.25 12.51
C LEU A 187 -1.95 -10.42 13.67
N ASN A 188 -1.85 -9.53 14.66
CA ASN A 188 -2.83 -9.40 15.72
C ASN A 188 -3.99 -8.46 15.32
N LEU A 189 -4.50 -8.59 14.10
CA LEU A 189 -5.66 -7.85 13.60
C LEU A 189 -6.81 -8.78 13.28
N ARG A 190 -8.03 -8.31 13.51
CA ARG A 190 -9.25 -9.01 13.14
C ARG A 190 -10.09 -8.19 12.17
N ALA A 191 -10.62 -8.86 11.16
CA ALA A 191 -11.71 -8.34 10.33
C ALA A 191 -13.04 -8.73 10.96
N ARG A 192 -14.00 -7.80 10.99
CA ARG A 192 -15.34 -8.00 11.55
C ARG A 192 -16.38 -7.87 10.44
N ASN A 193 -17.51 -8.52 10.60
CA ASN A 193 -18.65 -8.37 9.71
C ASN A 193 -19.94 -8.36 10.55
N ASP A 194 -20.52 -7.17 10.73
CA ASP A 194 -21.74 -6.98 11.51
C ASP A 194 -23.00 -7.02 10.61
N GLY A 195 -22.93 -7.71 9.46
CA GLY A 195 -24.02 -7.85 8.49
C GLY A 195 -24.00 -6.84 7.33
N TYR A 196 -23.07 -5.88 7.33
CA TYR A 196 -22.95 -4.84 6.30
C TYR A 196 -21.66 -4.95 5.46
N GLY A 197 -20.95 -6.06 5.59
CA GLY A 197 -19.67 -6.31 4.92
C GLY A 197 -18.49 -6.28 5.90
N TRP A 198 -17.37 -6.83 5.42
CA TRP A 198 -16.15 -6.92 6.22
C TRP A 198 -15.50 -5.55 6.43
N TYR A 199 -14.99 -5.31 7.63
CA TYR A 199 -14.24 -4.11 7.96
C TYR A 199 -13.15 -4.39 9.02
N ILE A 200 -12.15 -3.53 9.08
CA ILE A 200 -11.16 -3.51 10.16
C ILE A 200 -11.51 -2.33 11.07
N SER A 201 -11.76 -2.57 12.36
CA SER A 201 -12.10 -1.47 13.27
C SER A 201 -10.85 -0.65 13.65
N LYS A 202 -10.96 0.68 13.59
CA LYS A 202 -9.96 1.65 14.08
C LYS A 202 -9.76 1.57 15.59
N THR A 203 -10.75 1.07 16.33
CA THR A 203 -10.72 0.98 17.80
C THR A 203 -10.05 -0.28 18.32
N GLN A 204 -9.57 -1.16 17.44
CA GLN A 204 -8.81 -2.33 17.88
C GLN A 204 -7.50 -1.87 18.53
N LYS A 205 -7.20 -2.38 19.73
CA LYS A 205 -5.96 -2.07 20.47
C LYS A 205 -4.70 -2.29 19.62
N ALA A 206 -4.74 -3.25 18.70
CA ALA A 206 -3.63 -3.61 17.83
C ALA A 206 -3.48 -2.70 16.60
N TRP A 207 -4.39 -1.76 16.37
CA TRP A 207 -4.28 -0.75 15.31
C TRP A 207 -3.70 0.56 15.90
N PRO A 208 -2.74 1.24 15.24
CA PRO A 208 -2.12 0.91 13.94
C PRO A 208 -0.86 0.04 14.03
N SER A 209 -0.45 -0.42 15.22
CA SER A 209 0.83 -1.15 15.40
C SER A 209 0.95 -2.42 14.56
N SER A 210 -0.14 -3.19 14.40
CA SER A 210 -0.15 -4.38 13.53
C SER A 210 -0.05 -4.05 12.04
N TYR A 211 -0.41 -2.83 11.61
CA TYR A 211 -0.11 -2.40 10.25
C TYR A 211 1.39 -2.12 10.09
N GLY A 212 2.05 -1.59 11.12
CA GLY A 212 3.51 -1.53 11.15
C GLY A 212 4.15 -2.92 11.01
N MET A 213 3.59 -3.95 11.66
CA MET A 213 4.01 -5.34 11.46
C MET A 213 3.79 -5.81 10.01
N TRP A 214 2.63 -5.52 9.43
CA TRP A 214 2.33 -5.82 8.03
C TRP A 214 3.35 -5.20 7.07
N VAL A 215 3.69 -3.92 7.24
CA VAL A 215 4.73 -3.24 6.46
C VAL A 215 6.08 -3.96 6.57
N ASN A 216 6.47 -4.39 7.77
CA ASN A 216 7.73 -5.13 7.95
C ASN A 216 7.70 -6.53 7.34
N ILE A 217 6.55 -7.20 7.31
CA ILE A 217 6.38 -8.47 6.57
C ILE A 217 6.56 -8.24 5.06
N LEU A 218 5.98 -7.17 4.52
CA LEU A 218 6.14 -6.84 3.10
C LEU A 218 7.59 -6.50 2.76
N ARG A 219 8.26 -5.69 3.59
CA ARG A 219 9.70 -5.40 3.46
C ARG A 219 10.52 -6.68 3.45
N PHE A 220 10.22 -7.63 4.35
CA PHE A 220 10.90 -8.92 4.38
C PHE A 220 10.77 -9.67 3.06
N PHE A 221 9.55 -9.93 2.57
CA PHE A 221 9.37 -10.59 1.28
C PHE A 221 10.03 -9.83 0.14
N SER A 222 9.91 -8.49 0.10
CA SER A 222 10.49 -7.67 -0.96
C SER A 222 12.01 -7.82 -1.09
N GLN A 223 12.69 -8.11 0.02
CA GLN A 223 14.14 -8.30 0.09
C GLN A 223 14.57 -9.77 -0.06
N GLN A 224 13.70 -10.73 0.26
CA GLN A 224 14.00 -12.16 0.20
C GLN A 224 13.60 -12.82 -1.13
N LEU A 225 12.65 -12.24 -1.85
CA LEU A 225 12.26 -12.72 -3.17
C LEU A 225 13.39 -12.48 -4.17
N SER A 226 13.58 -13.44 -5.09
CA SER A 226 14.48 -13.26 -6.22
C SER A 226 14.10 -12.02 -7.04
N ALA A 227 15.08 -11.36 -7.66
CA ALA A 227 14.83 -10.24 -8.56
C ALA A 227 14.20 -10.73 -9.89
N ASN A 228 12.90 -11.02 -9.85
CA ASN A 228 12.09 -11.52 -10.95
C ASN A 228 10.66 -10.97 -10.96
N CYS A 229 10.40 -9.84 -10.28
CA CYS A 229 9.07 -9.22 -10.30
C CYS A 229 8.71 -8.82 -11.74
N PRO A 230 7.58 -9.31 -12.31
CA PRO A 230 7.34 -9.21 -13.74
C PRO A 230 6.66 -7.89 -14.13
N HIS A 231 7.15 -6.73 -13.66
CA HIS A 231 6.42 -5.46 -13.80
C HIS A 231 5.98 -5.14 -15.23
N PRO A 232 4.77 -4.57 -15.41
CA PRO A 232 4.40 -3.97 -16.68
C PRO A 232 5.39 -2.83 -17.06
N PRO A 233 5.75 -2.68 -18.35
CA PRO A 233 6.76 -1.70 -18.78
C PRO A 233 6.46 -0.26 -18.37
N ALA A 234 5.19 0.12 -18.26
CA ALA A 234 4.78 1.47 -17.91
C ALA A 234 5.29 1.92 -16.52
N PHE A 235 5.33 1.02 -15.53
CA PHE A 235 5.86 1.33 -14.19
C PHE A 235 7.37 1.58 -14.20
N ILE A 236 8.10 0.86 -15.06
CA ILE A 236 9.55 1.06 -15.21
C ILE A 236 9.80 2.39 -15.92
N GLN A 237 9.03 2.69 -16.97
CA GLN A 237 9.16 3.92 -17.76
C GLN A 237 8.80 5.17 -16.95
N SER A 238 7.81 5.10 -16.06
CA SER A 238 7.45 6.20 -15.15
C SER A 238 8.42 6.34 -13.96
N GLY A 239 9.35 5.40 -13.79
CA GLY A 239 10.24 5.37 -12.63
C GLY A 239 9.50 5.02 -11.33
N LEU A 240 8.33 4.40 -11.37
CA LEU A 240 7.61 3.94 -10.17
C LEU A 240 8.07 2.56 -9.70
N ARG A 241 8.83 1.83 -10.51
CA ARG A 241 9.44 0.55 -10.15
C ARG A 241 10.86 0.43 -10.70
N LEU A 242 11.68 -0.37 -10.01
CA LEU A 242 12.96 -0.85 -10.53
C LEU A 242 12.77 -2.19 -11.23
N GLN A 243 13.51 -2.40 -12.32
CA GLN A 243 13.36 -3.59 -13.13
C GLN A 243 13.60 -4.87 -12.31
N ASN A 244 12.63 -5.77 -12.34
CA ASN A 244 12.63 -7.07 -11.68
C ASN A 244 12.64 -7.04 -10.13
N GLU A 245 12.66 -5.87 -9.49
CA GLU A 245 12.67 -5.80 -8.03
C GLU A 245 11.28 -5.83 -7.43
N TRP A 246 11.10 -6.49 -6.30
CA TRP A 246 9.82 -6.47 -5.60
C TRP A 246 9.67 -5.18 -4.77
N ALA A 247 8.61 -4.40 -5.02
CA ALA A 247 8.17 -3.36 -4.09
C ALA A 247 7.19 -3.94 -3.06
N CYS A 248 7.03 -3.30 -1.90
CA CYS A 248 6.06 -3.72 -0.89
C CYS A 248 4.62 -3.79 -1.44
N ALA A 249 4.23 -2.87 -2.32
CA ALA A 249 2.94 -2.90 -3.00
C ALA A 249 2.78 -4.11 -3.93
N ASP A 250 3.85 -4.58 -4.59
CA ASP A 250 3.78 -5.74 -5.49
C ASP A 250 3.63 -7.05 -4.70
N VAL A 251 4.37 -7.15 -3.58
CA VAL A 251 4.22 -8.24 -2.61
C VAL A 251 2.81 -8.25 -2.05
N GLU A 252 2.26 -7.08 -1.69
CA GLU A 252 0.90 -6.97 -1.19
C GLU A 252 -0.13 -7.44 -2.21
N MET A 253 0.03 -7.10 -3.50
CA MET A 253 -0.84 -7.61 -4.56
C MET A 253 -0.80 -9.15 -4.65
N ALA A 254 0.38 -9.75 -4.55
CA ALA A 254 0.52 -11.21 -4.53
C ALA A 254 -0.17 -11.84 -3.31
N LEU A 255 0.04 -11.28 -2.11
CA LEU A 255 -0.61 -11.76 -0.88
C LEU A 255 -2.12 -11.54 -0.90
N PHE A 256 -2.60 -10.45 -1.49
CA PHE A 256 -4.03 -10.20 -1.69
C PHE A 256 -4.66 -11.23 -2.63
N THR A 257 -3.97 -11.60 -3.71
CA THR A 257 -4.41 -12.67 -4.63
C THR A 257 -4.53 -13.99 -3.89
N TYR A 258 -3.51 -14.37 -3.12
CA TYR A 258 -3.56 -15.58 -2.28
C TYR A 258 -4.74 -15.52 -1.31
N ALA A 259 -4.88 -14.41 -0.57
CA ALA A 259 -5.95 -14.27 0.41
C ALA A 259 -7.36 -14.33 -0.21
N SER A 260 -7.49 -13.87 -1.46
CA SER A 260 -8.76 -13.91 -2.21
C SER A 260 -9.21 -15.35 -2.52
N GLN A 261 -8.32 -16.35 -2.49
CA GLN A 261 -8.66 -17.76 -2.70
C GLN A 261 -9.45 -18.37 -1.52
N PHE A 262 -9.38 -17.75 -0.34
CA PHE A 262 -9.97 -18.27 0.90
C PHE A 262 -11.10 -17.40 1.46
N THR A 263 -11.42 -16.26 0.82
CA THR A 263 -12.26 -15.21 1.40
C THR A 263 -13.55 -14.92 0.65
N THR A 264 -14.08 -15.90 -0.09
CA THR A 264 -15.41 -15.83 -0.72
C THR A 264 -16.53 -15.61 0.28
#